data_AF-A0A1G4H7W7-F1
#
_entry.id   AF-A0A1G4H7W7-F1
#
_cell.length_a   1.000
_cell.length_b   1.000
_cell.length_c   1.000
_cell.angle_alpha   90.00
_cell.angle_beta   90.00
_cell.angle_gamma   90.00
#
_symmetry.space_group_name_H-M   'P 1'
#
loop_
_entity.id
_entity.type
_entity.pdbx_description
1 polymer ?
#
loop_
_entity_poly.entity_id
_entity_poly.type
_entity_poly.pdbx_seq_one_letter_code
_entity_poly.pdbx_strand_id
1 'polypeptide(L)'
;MLDEDPDINDLPTNKFYERLDDDDGIEVYYNDCPTVKSMYNDHSDHHKFCAIVVKNLKTLHNILNDNIPDDLLCPYWNYWVYDRAINKFKISDENIYYSDIITYIFYDLDIVNKSIPSHQRCSYTKHRINVEAFLKKKKNFDDTQNYENIKNIINSDNDKKYNNFFTYITNDEDLYSKIKKECLCNNEENFCVEFHKYNVEKGKEQLCSLKCDSVQSFTGIKETPKLVFYPIGIHDKTTNMEETRNI
;
A
#
# COMPACT_ATOMS: atom_id res chain seq x y z
N MET A 1 26.38 -0.74 -9.58
CA MET A 1 25.17 -0.78 -10.42
C MET A 1 24.57 0.61 -10.31
N LEU A 2 24.18 1.28 -11.39
CA LEU A 2 23.61 2.62 -11.26
C LEU A 2 22.26 2.48 -10.54
N ASP A 3 22.12 3.12 -9.38
CA ASP A 3 20.90 3.11 -8.57
C ASP A 3 19.80 3.87 -9.33
N GLU A 4 19.01 3.13 -10.10
CA GLU A 4 17.88 3.67 -10.85
C GLU A 4 16.73 3.98 -9.88
N ASP A 5 16.14 5.18 -10.03
CA ASP A 5 15.03 5.64 -9.22
C ASP A 5 13.79 4.80 -9.57
N PRO A 6 13.17 4.10 -8.61
CA PRO A 6 12.02 3.24 -8.88
C PRO A 6 10.90 3.98 -9.63
N ASP A 7 10.34 3.36 -10.66
CA ASP A 7 9.16 3.89 -11.35
C ASP A 7 7.90 3.59 -10.51
N ILE A 8 6.96 4.53 -10.47
CA ILE A 8 5.65 4.30 -9.91
C ILE A 8 4.88 3.21 -10.67
N ASN A 9 5.14 3.07 -11.98
CA ASN A 9 4.55 2.01 -12.80
C ASN A 9 5.00 0.62 -12.35
N ASP A 10 6.13 0.53 -11.65
CA ASP A 10 6.63 -0.73 -11.10
C ASP A 10 5.96 -1.17 -9.81
N LEU A 11 5.10 -0.32 -9.21
CA LEU A 11 4.40 -0.66 -7.99
C LEU A 11 3.46 -1.87 -8.18
N PRO A 12 3.29 -2.71 -7.13
CA PRO A 12 2.43 -3.90 -7.19
C PRO A 12 1.02 -3.61 -7.71
N THR A 13 0.44 -2.46 -7.34
CA THR A 13 -0.88 -1.99 -7.80
C THR A 13 -1.00 -1.96 -9.32
N ASN A 14 -0.02 -1.34 -9.99
CA ASN A 14 -0.06 -1.12 -11.45
C ASN A 14 0.16 -2.43 -12.20
N LYS A 15 1.15 -3.21 -11.76
CA LYS A 15 1.41 -4.56 -12.31
C LYS A 15 0.22 -5.50 -12.13
N PHE A 16 -0.50 -5.40 -11.01
CA PHE A 16 -1.69 -6.22 -10.78
C PHE A 16 -2.80 -5.89 -11.78
N TYR A 17 -3.05 -4.60 -12.07
CA TYR A 17 -4.04 -4.22 -13.07
C TYR A 17 -3.67 -4.64 -14.49
N GLU A 18 -2.40 -4.58 -14.88
CA GLU A 18 -1.94 -5.10 -16.16
C GLU A 18 -2.22 -6.60 -16.32
N ARG A 19 -2.04 -7.38 -15.25
CA ARG A 19 -2.34 -8.82 -15.25
C ARG A 19 -3.83 -9.10 -15.38
N LEU A 20 -4.69 -8.23 -14.84
CA LEU A 20 -6.13 -8.35 -15.03
C LEU A 20 -6.58 -7.99 -16.45
N ASP A 21 -5.78 -7.22 -17.19
CA ASP A 21 -6.07 -6.88 -18.59
C ASP A 21 -5.74 -8.02 -19.58
N ASP A 22 -5.02 -9.06 -19.14
CA ASP A 22 -4.66 -10.21 -19.96
C ASP A 22 -5.92 -10.90 -20.52
N ASP A 23 -5.94 -11.16 -21.82
CA ASP A 23 -7.01 -11.88 -22.52
C ASP A 23 -6.58 -13.24 -23.07
N ASP A 24 -5.37 -13.71 -22.73
CA ASP A 24 -4.92 -15.05 -23.12
C ASP A 24 -5.85 -16.13 -22.55
N GLY A 25 -6.24 -17.07 -23.41
CA GLY A 25 -7.04 -18.24 -23.06
C GLY A 25 -8.49 -17.94 -22.65
N ILE A 26 -9.04 -16.76 -22.98
CA ILE A 26 -10.41 -16.39 -22.59
C ILE A 26 -11.50 -17.28 -23.21
N GLU A 27 -11.18 -18.05 -24.25
CA GLU A 27 -12.14 -18.85 -25.00
C GLU A 27 -12.88 -19.87 -24.13
N VAL A 28 -12.19 -20.41 -23.12
CA VAL A 28 -12.79 -21.40 -22.21
C VAL A 28 -13.83 -20.80 -21.26
N TYR A 29 -13.84 -19.48 -21.11
CA TYR A 29 -14.69 -18.76 -20.15
C TYR A 29 -15.94 -18.12 -20.79
N TYR A 30 -16.08 -18.12 -22.12
CA TYR A 30 -17.29 -17.61 -22.77
C TYR A 30 -18.57 -18.32 -22.29
N ASN A 31 -18.52 -19.64 -22.08
CA ASN A 31 -19.69 -20.39 -21.63
C ASN A 31 -20.13 -20.05 -20.20
N ASP A 32 -19.27 -19.39 -19.42
CA ASP A 32 -19.59 -18.89 -18.09
C ASP A 32 -20.33 -17.54 -18.12
N CYS A 33 -20.57 -16.98 -19.31
CA CYS A 33 -21.25 -15.69 -19.53
C CYS A 33 -22.59 -15.79 -20.30
N PRO A 34 -23.50 -16.71 -19.93
CA PRO A 34 -24.71 -16.95 -20.72
C PRO A 34 -25.66 -15.76 -20.75
N THR A 35 -25.75 -14.97 -19.67
CA THR A 35 -26.62 -13.79 -19.62
C THR A 35 -26.11 -12.71 -20.56
N VAL A 36 -24.82 -12.39 -20.46
CA VAL A 36 -24.19 -11.37 -21.32
C VAL A 36 -24.26 -11.78 -22.79
N LYS A 37 -24.01 -13.06 -23.11
CA LYS A 37 -24.18 -13.62 -24.46
C LYS A 37 -25.59 -13.41 -25.00
N SER A 38 -26.61 -13.66 -24.19
CA SER A 38 -28.02 -13.49 -24.60
C SER A 38 -28.39 -12.04 -24.88
N MET A 39 -27.78 -11.07 -24.17
CA MET A 39 -28.13 -9.66 -24.28
C MET A 39 -27.36 -8.91 -25.37
N TYR A 40 -26.10 -9.29 -25.62
CA TYR A 40 -25.20 -8.55 -26.53
C TYR A 40 -24.67 -9.36 -27.72
N ASN A 41 -25.11 -10.60 -27.88
CA ASN A 41 -24.63 -11.61 -28.84
C ASN A 41 -23.31 -12.29 -28.46
N ASP A 42 -23.15 -13.48 -29.01
CA ASP A 42 -21.96 -14.30 -28.87
C ASP A 42 -20.72 -13.60 -29.45
N HIS A 43 -19.57 -13.83 -28.83
CA HIS A 43 -18.28 -13.18 -29.13
C HIS A 43 -18.28 -11.64 -29.31
N SER A 44 -19.32 -10.94 -28.85
CA SER A 44 -19.34 -9.48 -28.80
C SER A 44 -18.31 -8.93 -27.80
N ASP A 45 -17.98 -7.64 -27.89
CA ASP A 45 -17.05 -7.00 -26.94
C ASP A 45 -17.54 -7.09 -25.48
N HIS A 46 -18.86 -7.11 -25.26
CA HIS A 46 -19.46 -7.33 -23.95
C HIS A 46 -19.23 -8.76 -23.46
N HIS A 47 -19.46 -9.75 -24.34
CA HIS A 47 -19.24 -11.16 -24.03
C HIS A 47 -17.76 -11.47 -23.75
N LYS A 48 -16.85 -10.90 -24.56
CA LYS A 48 -15.40 -10.95 -24.34
C LYS A 48 -15.02 -10.37 -22.98
N PHE A 49 -15.52 -9.17 -22.67
CA PHE A 49 -15.24 -8.55 -21.39
C PHE A 49 -15.75 -9.38 -20.21
N CYS A 50 -16.96 -9.94 -20.31
CA CYS A 50 -17.46 -10.88 -19.30
C CYS A 50 -16.53 -12.09 -19.13
N ALA A 51 -16.06 -12.70 -20.23
CA ALA A 51 -15.14 -13.83 -20.17
C ALA A 51 -13.81 -13.47 -19.46
N ILE A 52 -13.26 -12.28 -19.70
CA ILE A 52 -12.07 -11.77 -18.97
C ILE A 52 -12.39 -11.61 -17.48
N VAL A 53 -13.53 -10.98 -17.14
CA VAL A 53 -13.95 -10.79 -15.74
C VAL A 53 -14.08 -12.14 -15.02
N VAL A 54 -14.67 -13.15 -15.67
CA VAL A 54 -14.82 -14.50 -15.14
C VAL A 54 -13.47 -15.21 -15.01
N LYS A 55 -12.60 -15.12 -16.03
CA LYS A 55 -11.22 -15.65 -15.97
C LYS A 55 -10.54 -15.11 -14.72
N ASN A 56 -10.49 -13.79 -14.61
CA ASN A 56 -9.84 -13.09 -13.50
C ASN A 56 -10.39 -13.52 -12.15
N LEU A 57 -11.72 -13.67 -12.01
CA LEU A 57 -12.33 -14.13 -10.77
C LEU A 57 -11.91 -15.58 -10.43
N LYS A 58 -11.92 -16.49 -11.41
CA LYS A 58 -11.56 -17.91 -11.20
C LYS A 58 -10.07 -18.11 -10.93
N THR A 59 -9.21 -17.24 -11.46
CA THR A 59 -7.75 -17.37 -11.32
C THR A 59 -7.14 -16.36 -10.35
N LEU A 60 -7.95 -15.51 -9.69
CA LEU A 60 -7.48 -14.35 -8.94
C LEU A 60 -6.38 -14.68 -7.92
N HIS A 61 -6.58 -15.73 -7.13
CA HIS A 61 -5.64 -16.19 -6.11
C HIS A 61 -4.43 -16.96 -6.66
N ASN A 62 -4.43 -17.25 -7.96
CA ASN A 62 -3.32 -17.92 -8.66
C ASN A 62 -2.50 -16.94 -9.52
N ILE A 63 -2.97 -15.69 -9.70
CA ILE A 63 -2.17 -14.64 -10.34
C ILE A 63 -0.96 -14.42 -9.44
N LEU A 64 0.26 -14.56 -9.98
CA LEU A 64 1.49 -14.24 -9.24
C LEU A 64 1.35 -12.80 -8.73
N ASN A 65 1.14 -12.59 -7.45
CA ASN A 65 0.62 -11.32 -6.96
C ASN A 65 1.71 -10.37 -6.45
N ASP A 66 3.01 -10.67 -6.69
CA ASP A 66 4.20 -9.84 -6.41
C ASP A 66 4.00 -8.81 -5.28
N ASN A 67 3.55 -9.27 -4.11
CA ASN A 67 3.31 -8.50 -2.88
C ASN A 67 1.95 -7.80 -2.71
N ILE A 68 0.87 -8.21 -3.40
CA ILE A 68 -0.50 -7.84 -3.05
C ILE A 68 -1.04 -8.81 -1.98
N PRO A 69 -1.39 -8.33 -0.77
CA PRO A 69 -2.06 -9.12 0.25
C PRO A 69 -3.36 -9.76 -0.25
N ASP A 70 -3.63 -10.99 0.19
CA ASP A 70 -4.81 -11.77 -0.24
C ASP A 70 -6.14 -11.04 0.02
N ASP A 71 -6.22 -10.27 1.11
CA ASP A 71 -7.42 -9.50 1.48
C ASP A 71 -7.66 -8.29 0.56
N LEU A 72 -6.66 -7.89 -0.22
CA LEU A 72 -6.75 -6.79 -1.18
C LEU A 72 -7.07 -7.26 -2.61
N LEU A 73 -6.90 -8.55 -2.92
CA LEU A 73 -7.17 -9.10 -4.26
C LEU A 73 -8.60 -8.79 -4.73
N CYS A 74 -9.61 -9.09 -3.90
CA CYS A 74 -11.00 -8.84 -4.24
C CYS A 74 -11.31 -7.33 -4.39
N PRO A 75 -10.87 -6.43 -3.48
CA PRO A 75 -10.97 -4.99 -3.70
C PRO A 75 -10.37 -4.52 -5.03
N TYR A 76 -9.15 -4.93 -5.37
CA TYR A 76 -8.52 -4.57 -6.64
C TYR A 76 -9.34 -5.03 -7.84
N TRP A 77 -9.73 -6.31 -7.86
CA TRP A 77 -10.55 -6.86 -8.92
C TRP A 77 -11.88 -6.10 -9.06
N ASN A 78 -12.54 -5.76 -7.95
CA ASN A 78 -13.77 -4.98 -7.96
C ASN A 78 -13.60 -3.60 -8.61
N TYR A 79 -12.56 -2.85 -8.23
CA TYR A 79 -12.28 -1.57 -8.86
C TYR A 79 -11.93 -1.72 -10.34
N TRP A 80 -11.17 -2.75 -10.69
CA TRP A 80 -10.80 -3.03 -12.08
C TRP A 80 -12.03 -3.32 -12.96
N VAL A 81 -12.97 -4.16 -12.52
CA VAL A 81 -14.18 -4.49 -13.30
C VAL A 81 -14.94 -3.23 -13.68
N TYR A 82 -15.21 -2.36 -12.70
CA TYR A 82 -15.94 -1.12 -12.96
C TYR A 82 -15.15 -0.15 -13.82
N ASP A 83 -13.86 0.09 -13.51
CA ASP A 83 -13.02 1.02 -14.26
C ASP A 83 -12.92 0.64 -15.74
N ARG A 84 -12.66 -0.65 -16.03
CA ARG A 84 -12.59 -1.14 -17.41
C ARG A 84 -13.94 -1.12 -18.11
N ALA A 85 -15.02 -1.49 -17.43
CA ALA A 85 -16.36 -1.41 -18.01
C ALA A 85 -16.74 0.05 -18.35
N ILE A 86 -16.49 0.99 -17.44
CA ILE A 86 -16.74 2.42 -17.65
C ILE A 86 -15.98 2.92 -18.87
N ASN A 87 -14.67 2.63 -18.93
CA ASN A 87 -13.81 3.10 -20.01
C ASN A 87 -14.16 2.45 -21.36
N LYS A 88 -14.46 1.15 -21.39
CA LYS A 88 -14.73 0.39 -22.61
C LYS A 88 -16.12 0.67 -23.19
N PHE A 89 -17.15 0.72 -22.34
CA PHE A 89 -18.54 0.86 -22.78
C PHE A 89 -19.10 2.27 -22.60
N LYS A 90 -18.27 3.23 -22.16
CA LYS A 90 -18.65 4.64 -21.97
C LYS A 90 -19.87 4.79 -21.05
N ILE A 91 -19.88 3.98 -19.98
CA ILE A 91 -20.90 4.04 -18.93
C ILE A 91 -20.94 5.46 -18.38
N SER A 92 -22.12 6.06 -18.38
CA SER A 92 -22.37 7.42 -17.87
C SER A 92 -23.54 7.47 -16.90
N ASP A 93 -23.99 6.31 -16.42
CA ASP A 93 -25.11 6.16 -15.51
C ASP A 93 -24.90 6.94 -14.20
N GLU A 94 -25.96 7.55 -13.69
CA GLU A 94 -25.96 8.18 -12.36
C GLU A 94 -25.67 7.17 -11.25
N ASN A 95 -25.91 5.89 -11.53
CA ASN A 95 -25.61 4.78 -10.65
C ASN A 95 -25.01 3.63 -11.45
N ILE A 96 -23.69 3.51 -11.41
CA ILE A 96 -22.94 2.54 -12.21
C ILE A 96 -23.28 1.08 -11.87
N TYR A 97 -23.80 0.80 -10.68
CA TYR A 97 -24.26 -0.53 -10.31
C TYR A 97 -25.46 -0.99 -11.15
N TYR A 98 -26.27 -0.06 -11.65
CA TYR A 98 -27.44 -0.36 -12.49
C TYR A 98 -27.16 -0.28 -13.99
N SER A 99 -25.91 -0.05 -14.39
CA SER A 99 -25.54 -0.17 -15.80
C SER A 99 -25.86 -1.59 -16.30
N ASP A 100 -26.48 -1.70 -17.48
CA ASP A 100 -26.95 -2.98 -18.02
C ASP A 100 -25.82 -4.01 -18.09
N ILE A 101 -24.65 -3.62 -18.63
CA ILE A 101 -23.50 -4.52 -18.74
C ILE A 101 -22.99 -4.99 -17.37
N ILE A 102 -22.87 -4.10 -16.38
CA ILE A 102 -22.45 -4.46 -15.02
C ILE A 102 -23.46 -5.44 -14.40
N THR A 103 -24.75 -5.14 -14.54
CA THR A 103 -25.83 -5.95 -13.99
C THR A 103 -25.81 -7.36 -14.58
N TYR A 104 -25.67 -7.50 -15.90
CA TYR A 104 -25.65 -8.81 -16.56
C TYR A 104 -24.39 -9.61 -16.22
N ILE A 105 -23.22 -8.94 -16.13
CA ILE A 105 -22.00 -9.59 -15.65
C ILE A 105 -22.21 -10.13 -14.24
N PHE A 106 -22.85 -9.36 -13.34
CA PHE A 106 -23.06 -9.78 -11.96
C PHE A 106 -23.99 -10.99 -11.84
N TYR A 107 -24.99 -11.13 -12.72
CA TYR A 107 -25.81 -12.34 -12.79
C TYR A 107 -25.00 -13.58 -13.16
N ASP A 108 -24.09 -13.47 -14.12
CA ASP A 108 -23.21 -14.58 -14.50
C ASP A 108 -22.19 -14.88 -13.38
N LEU A 109 -21.66 -13.85 -12.71
CA LEU A 109 -20.75 -14.01 -11.58
C LEU A 109 -21.41 -14.65 -10.34
N ASP A 110 -22.70 -14.42 -10.09
CA ASP A 110 -23.45 -15.12 -9.04
C ASP A 110 -23.49 -16.64 -9.25
N ILE A 111 -23.46 -17.08 -10.51
CA ILE A 111 -23.38 -18.50 -10.88
C ILE A 111 -21.95 -19.00 -10.72
N VAL A 112 -20.99 -18.28 -11.31
CA VAL A 112 -19.56 -18.66 -11.28
C VAL A 112 -19.03 -18.76 -9.85
N ASN A 113 -19.34 -17.80 -8.98
CA ASN A 113 -18.86 -17.77 -7.59
C ASN A 113 -19.24 -19.03 -6.80
N LYS A 114 -20.35 -19.71 -7.14
CA LYS A 114 -20.76 -20.95 -6.48
C LYS A 114 -19.78 -22.10 -6.75
N SER A 115 -19.09 -22.07 -7.89
CA SER A 115 -18.07 -23.07 -8.27
C SER A 115 -16.69 -22.82 -7.65
N ILE A 116 -16.45 -21.61 -7.14
CA ILE A 116 -15.16 -21.22 -6.54
C ILE A 116 -15.12 -21.67 -5.06
N PRO A 117 -13.97 -22.18 -4.56
CA PRO A 117 -13.78 -22.49 -3.15
C PRO A 117 -14.10 -21.30 -2.25
N SER A 118 -14.79 -21.53 -1.12
CA SER A 118 -15.31 -20.43 -0.28
C SER A 118 -14.27 -19.41 0.17
N HIS A 119 -13.04 -19.84 0.44
CA HIS A 119 -11.93 -18.99 0.87
C HIS A 119 -11.30 -18.17 -0.26
N GLN A 120 -11.66 -18.44 -1.52
CA GLN A 120 -11.20 -17.73 -2.72
C GLN A 120 -12.31 -16.91 -3.39
N ARG A 121 -13.51 -16.91 -2.80
CA ARG A 121 -14.65 -16.18 -3.38
C ARG A 121 -14.46 -14.69 -3.16
N CYS A 122 -14.64 -13.94 -4.24
CA CYS A 122 -14.82 -12.49 -4.14
C CYS A 122 -16.29 -12.12 -4.16
N SER A 123 -16.70 -11.39 -3.12
CA SER A 123 -17.95 -10.63 -3.20
C SER A 123 -17.74 -9.45 -4.15
N TYR A 124 -18.60 -9.32 -5.16
CA TYR A 124 -18.61 -8.10 -5.96
C TYR A 124 -19.28 -6.96 -5.17
N THR A 125 -18.70 -5.77 -5.29
CA THR A 125 -19.12 -4.58 -4.57
C THR A 125 -20.17 -3.85 -5.35
N LYS A 126 -21.30 -3.54 -4.69
CA LYS A 126 -22.40 -2.79 -5.31
C LYS A 126 -22.10 -1.29 -5.23
N HIS A 127 -21.32 -0.77 -6.17
CA HIS A 127 -20.98 0.65 -6.23
C HIS A 127 -22.18 1.48 -6.69
N ARG A 128 -23.08 1.80 -5.75
CA ARG A 128 -24.30 2.59 -5.98
C ARG A 128 -24.05 4.10 -6.02
N ILE A 129 -23.15 4.52 -6.90
CA ILE A 129 -22.67 5.89 -7.05
C ILE A 129 -22.49 6.19 -8.54
N ASN A 130 -22.37 7.47 -8.89
CA ASN A 130 -22.08 7.87 -10.27
C ASN A 130 -20.60 7.59 -10.63
N VAL A 131 -20.29 7.74 -11.92
CA VAL A 131 -18.94 7.51 -12.47
C VAL A 131 -17.88 8.38 -11.79
N GLU A 132 -18.13 9.68 -11.63
CA GLU A 132 -17.16 10.61 -11.03
C GLU A 132 -16.80 10.23 -9.59
N ALA A 133 -17.81 9.94 -8.77
CA ALA A 133 -17.63 9.51 -7.39
C ALA A 133 -16.92 8.15 -7.31
N PHE A 134 -17.19 7.24 -8.24
CA PHE A 134 -16.47 5.97 -8.34
C PHE A 134 -15.00 6.16 -8.67
N LEU A 135 -14.68 6.95 -9.70
CA LEU A 135 -13.31 7.21 -10.12
C LEU A 135 -12.51 7.88 -9.00
N LYS A 136 -13.12 8.83 -8.27
CA LYS A 136 -12.50 9.41 -7.06
C LYS A 136 -12.26 8.37 -5.97
N LYS A 137 -13.24 7.50 -5.71
CA LYS A 137 -13.10 6.43 -4.70
C LYS A 137 -12.00 5.42 -5.09
N LYS A 138 -11.93 5.03 -6.35
CA LYS A 138 -10.87 4.17 -6.89
C LYS A 138 -9.51 4.84 -6.74
N LYS A 139 -9.36 6.09 -7.21
CA LYS A 139 -8.12 6.85 -7.07
C LYS A 139 -7.65 6.88 -5.61
N ASN A 140 -8.53 7.20 -4.67
CA ASN A 140 -8.18 7.22 -3.25
C ASN A 140 -7.73 5.84 -2.72
N PHE A 141 -8.36 4.76 -3.19
CA PHE A 141 -7.93 3.40 -2.85
C PHE A 141 -6.52 3.13 -3.41
N ASP A 142 -6.32 3.36 -4.72
CA ASP A 142 -5.03 3.13 -5.40
C ASP A 142 -3.91 3.95 -4.76
N ASP A 143 -4.15 5.24 -4.49
CA ASP A 143 -3.17 6.13 -3.85
C ASP A 143 -2.82 5.67 -2.44
N THR A 144 -3.80 5.18 -1.68
CA THR A 144 -3.55 4.61 -0.36
C THR A 144 -2.63 3.39 -0.47
N GLN A 145 -2.92 2.47 -1.39
CA GLN A 145 -2.10 1.27 -1.55
C GLN A 145 -0.70 1.58 -2.08
N ASN A 146 -0.59 2.53 -3.02
CA ASN A 146 0.69 3.00 -3.54
C ASN A 146 1.53 3.64 -2.43
N TYR A 147 0.92 4.47 -1.58
CA TYR A 147 1.61 5.06 -0.45
C TYR A 147 2.18 4.01 0.51
N GLU A 148 1.38 3.02 0.91
CA GLU A 148 1.85 1.96 1.81
C GLU A 148 2.97 1.12 1.16
N ASN A 149 2.85 0.80 -0.13
CA ASN A 149 3.90 0.07 -0.86
C ASN A 149 5.20 0.87 -0.96
N ILE A 150 5.12 2.15 -1.33
CA ILE A 150 6.27 3.06 -1.37
C ILE A 150 6.94 3.13 0.01
N LYS A 151 6.14 3.33 1.06
CA LYS A 151 6.63 3.39 2.43
C LYS A 151 7.38 2.11 2.81
N ASN A 152 6.81 0.94 2.50
CA ASN A 152 7.44 -0.35 2.76
C ASN A 152 8.75 -0.54 1.98
N ILE A 153 8.79 -0.14 0.71
CA ILE A 153 10.00 -0.19 -0.11
C ILE A 153 11.10 0.66 0.52
N ILE A 154 10.80 1.92 0.84
CA ILE A 154 11.80 2.83 1.42
C ILE A 154 12.24 2.37 2.81
N ASN A 155 11.33 1.85 3.64
CA ASN A 155 11.69 1.36 4.97
C ASN A 155 12.52 0.06 4.94
N SER A 156 12.48 -0.70 3.84
CA SER A 156 13.20 -1.97 3.70
C SER A 156 14.51 -1.87 2.90
N ASP A 157 14.73 -0.75 2.22
CA ASP A 157 15.87 -0.52 1.34
C ASP A 157 16.52 0.84 1.66
N ASN A 158 17.83 0.83 1.93
CA ASN A 158 18.58 2.03 2.29
C ASN A 158 19.43 2.59 1.14
N ASP A 159 19.47 1.91 -0.01
CA ASP A 159 20.50 2.16 -1.04
C ASP A 159 19.92 2.75 -2.34
N LYS A 160 18.61 2.99 -2.42
CA LYS A 160 17.96 3.56 -3.62
C LYS A 160 17.67 5.06 -3.49
N LYS A 161 17.63 5.71 -4.66
CA LYS A 161 17.10 7.06 -4.83
C LYS A 161 15.59 6.98 -4.99
N TYR A 162 14.83 7.81 -4.27
CA TYR A 162 13.36 7.74 -4.20
C TYR A 162 12.64 8.99 -4.71
N ASN A 163 13.26 9.74 -5.64
CA ASN A 163 12.69 11.04 -6.03
C ASN A 163 11.38 10.88 -6.79
N ASN A 164 11.21 9.82 -7.57
CA ASN A 164 9.97 9.57 -8.30
C ASN A 164 8.81 9.34 -7.33
N PHE A 165 9.04 8.50 -6.31
CA PHE A 165 8.08 8.22 -5.25
C PHE A 165 7.68 9.47 -4.47
N PHE A 166 8.65 10.27 -4.00
CA PHE A 166 8.32 11.51 -3.29
C PHE A 166 7.68 12.57 -4.19
N THR A 167 8.03 12.60 -5.48
CA THR A 167 7.36 13.49 -6.43
C THR A 167 5.89 13.11 -6.59
N TYR A 168 5.58 11.83 -6.74
CA TYR A 168 4.20 11.34 -6.75
C TYR A 168 3.45 11.74 -5.47
N ILE A 169 3.99 11.42 -4.29
CA ILE A 169 3.35 11.71 -3.00
C ILE A 169 3.12 13.22 -2.81
N THR A 170 4.08 14.06 -3.20
CA THR A 170 3.99 15.51 -2.97
C THR A 170 3.15 16.27 -4.00
N ASN A 171 2.87 15.66 -5.15
CA ASN A 171 1.98 16.23 -6.16
C ASN A 171 0.49 15.96 -5.87
N ASP A 172 0.19 15.02 -4.97
CA ASP A 172 -1.15 14.73 -4.51
C ASP A 172 -1.39 15.39 -3.13
N GLU A 173 -2.41 16.25 -3.02
CA GLU A 173 -2.67 17.03 -1.80
C GLU A 173 -3.05 16.15 -0.60
N ASP A 174 -3.77 15.05 -0.82
CA ASP A 174 -4.23 14.16 0.24
C ASP A 174 -3.05 13.32 0.76
N LEU A 175 -2.24 12.77 -0.15
CA LEU A 175 -1.01 12.05 0.22
C LEU A 175 0.01 12.98 0.89
N TYR A 176 0.19 14.20 0.37
CA TYR A 176 1.09 15.18 0.98
C TYR A 176 0.64 15.56 2.38
N SER A 177 -0.67 15.75 2.59
CA SER A 177 -1.25 16.00 3.90
C SER A 177 -1.05 14.82 4.85
N LYS A 178 -1.11 13.58 4.36
CA LYS A 178 -0.84 12.36 5.13
C LYS A 178 0.61 12.30 5.58
N ILE A 179 1.56 12.40 4.65
CA ILE A 179 3.00 12.31 4.98
C ILE A 179 3.45 13.44 5.91
N LYS A 180 2.89 14.66 5.79
CA LYS A 180 3.17 15.76 6.73
C LYS A 180 2.78 15.44 8.17
N LYS A 181 1.67 14.73 8.37
CA LYS A 181 1.20 14.33 9.71
C LYS A 181 2.00 13.17 10.29
N GLU A 182 2.49 12.30 9.42
CA GLU A 182 3.21 11.08 9.78
C GLU A 182 4.70 11.33 10.05
N CYS A 183 5.35 12.12 9.18
CA CYS A 183 6.76 12.46 9.27
C CYS A 183 6.98 13.75 10.05
N LEU A 184 6.68 13.69 11.34
CA LEU A 184 7.10 14.68 12.33
C LEU A 184 8.59 14.53 12.64
N CYS A 185 9.22 15.57 13.21
CA CYS A 185 10.68 15.66 13.33
C CYS A 185 11.36 14.62 14.21
N ASN A 186 10.60 13.88 14.99
CA ASN A 186 11.07 12.80 15.84
C ASN A 186 10.76 11.41 15.24
N ASN A 187 10.24 11.35 14.01
CA ASN A 187 10.00 10.09 13.33
C ASN A 187 11.30 9.63 12.65
N GLU A 188 11.90 8.59 13.22
CA GLU A 188 13.16 8.01 12.76
C GLU A 188 12.95 6.88 11.73
N GLU A 189 11.71 6.63 11.27
CA GLU A 189 11.48 5.72 10.14
C GLU A 189 12.25 6.21 8.91
N ASN A 190 12.92 5.30 8.19
CA ASN A 190 13.75 5.63 7.03
C ASN A 190 12.97 6.43 5.98
N PHE A 191 11.70 6.07 5.77
CA PHE A 191 10.77 6.81 4.92
C PHE A 191 10.70 8.30 5.26
N CYS A 192 10.60 8.65 6.54
CA CYS A 192 10.53 10.04 6.98
C CYS A 192 11.89 10.74 6.88
N VAL A 193 12.98 10.04 7.20
CA VAL A 193 14.34 10.55 7.02
C VAL A 193 14.61 10.92 5.56
N GLU A 194 14.33 10.00 4.63
CA GLU A 194 14.51 10.22 3.19
C GLU A 194 13.55 11.30 2.64
N PHE A 195 12.32 11.39 3.17
CA PHE A 195 11.40 12.46 2.80
C PHE A 195 11.91 13.85 3.22
N HIS A 196 12.42 13.99 4.45
CA HIS A 196 13.01 15.25 4.91
C HIS A 196 14.20 15.65 4.05
N LYS A 197 15.09 14.70 3.71
CA LYS A 197 16.21 14.90 2.80
C LYS A 197 15.76 15.35 1.40
N TYR A 198 14.76 14.68 0.82
CA TYR A 198 14.15 15.08 -0.45
C TYR A 198 13.65 16.54 -0.42
N ASN A 199 12.97 16.96 0.66
CA ASN A 199 12.47 18.33 0.78
C ASN A 199 13.61 19.36 0.86
N VAL A 200 14.68 19.07 1.61
CA VAL A 200 15.88 19.92 1.69
C VAL A 200 16.52 20.07 0.30
N GLU A 201 16.74 18.96 -0.41
CA GLU A 201 17.35 18.95 -1.74
C GLU A 201 16.54 19.70 -2.80
N LYS A 202 15.19 19.66 -2.70
CA LYS A 202 14.28 20.33 -3.63
C LYS A 202 13.91 21.75 -3.23
N GLY A 203 14.43 22.27 -2.11
CA GLY A 203 14.06 23.58 -1.59
C GLY A 203 12.57 23.70 -1.24
N LYS A 204 11.94 22.57 -0.89
CA LYS A 204 10.55 22.52 -0.44
C LYS A 204 10.46 22.90 1.04
N GLU A 205 9.24 23.09 1.54
CA GLU A 205 8.98 23.37 2.95
C GLU A 205 9.63 22.30 3.83
N GLN A 206 10.56 22.74 4.68
CA GLN A 206 11.17 21.87 5.67
C GLN A 206 10.18 21.70 6.81
N LEU A 207 9.63 20.51 6.97
CA LEU A 207 8.78 20.16 8.12
C LEU A 207 9.57 20.19 9.43
N CYS A 208 10.89 20.12 9.33
CA CYS A 208 11.82 20.09 10.44
C CYS A 208 12.99 21.01 10.18
N SER A 209 13.16 21.99 11.05
CA SER A 209 14.37 22.79 11.15
C SER A 209 15.42 22.04 11.96
N LEU A 210 15.74 20.80 11.58
CA LEU A 210 16.91 20.12 12.15
C LEU A 210 18.15 20.71 11.47
N LYS A 211 18.75 21.70 12.12
CA LYS A 211 20.15 22.03 11.85
C LYS A 211 20.95 20.79 12.23
N CYS A 212 21.60 20.17 11.24
CA CYS A 212 22.65 19.21 11.56
C CYS A 212 23.74 19.98 12.33
N ASP A 213 23.74 19.86 13.65
CA ASP A 213 24.95 20.17 14.40
C ASP A 213 25.97 19.14 13.94
N SER A 214 26.95 19.61 13.15
CA SER A 214 28.03 18.81 12.61
C SER A 214 28.54 17.86 13.68
N VAL A 215 28.55 16.55 13.38
CA VAL A 215 29.15 15.52 14.23
C VAL A 215 30.55 15.99 14.60
N GLN A 216 30.73 16.47 15.84
CA GLN A 216 32.06 16.69 16.36
C GLN A 216 32.71 15.32 16.44
N SER A 217 33.74 15.14 15.62
CA SER A 217 34.65 14.02 15.67
C SER A 217 35.16 13.84 17.10
N PHE A 218 34.62 12.87 17.84
CA PHE A 218 35.25 12.41 19.06
C PHE A 218 36.41 11.48 18.69
N THR A 219 37.53 12.09 18.31
CA THR A 219 38.84 11.42 18.31
C THR A 219 39.52 11.68 19.65
N GLY A 220 39.63 10.64 20.49
CA GLY A 220 40.47 10.57 21.69
C GLY A 220 39.92 11.40 22.85
N ILE A 221 39.78 10.87 24.07
CA ILE A 221 40.91 10.48 24.92
C ILE A 221 40.44 9.36 25.87
N LYS A 222 41.23 8.28 25.94
CA LYS A 222 41.21 7.33 27.06
C LYS A 222 41.84 8.01 28.26
N GLU A 223 41.07 8.31 29.30
CA GLU A 223 41.60 8.44 30.66
C GLU A 223 40.71 7.69 31.65
N THR A 224 41.31 6.70 32.29
CA THR A 224 40.77 5.94 33.44
C THR A 224 40.47 6.87 34.62
N PRO A 225 39.35 6.68 35.35
CA PRO A 225 39.08 7.48 36.55
C PRO A 225 40.07 7.13 37.68
N LYS A 226 40.84 8.12 38.13
CA LYS A 226 41.50 8.09 39.45
C LYS A 226 40.44 8.33 40.52
N LEU A 227 40.18 7.33 41.35
CA LEU A 227 39.43 7.46 42.60
C LEU A 227 40.16 8.41 43.55
N VAL A 228 39.55 9.56 43.85
CA VAL A 228 39.96 10.45 44.94
C VAL A 228 39.04 10.15 46.13
N PHE A 229 39.61 9.52 47.15
CA PHE A 229 38.97 9.32 48.46
C PHE A 229 39.11 10.59 49.31
N TYR A 230 37.99 11.14 49.77
CA TYR A 230 37.97 12.11 50.87
C TYR A 230 37.93 11.35 52.21
N PRO A 231 38.81 11.65 53.18
CA PRO A 231 38.75 11.04 54.51
C PRO A 231 37.62 11.66 55.33
N ILE A 232 36.67 10.84 55.77
CA ILE A 232 35.69 11.22 56.80
C ILE A 232 36.34 10.96 58.16
N GLY A 233 36.43 12.02 58.97
CA GLY A 233 37.00 12.00 60.32
C GLY A 233 36.20 11.12 61.28
N ILE A 234 36.97 10.39 62.09
CA ILE A 234 36.52 9.56 63.20
C ILE A 234 36.07 10.46 64.35
N HIS A 235 34.92 10.16 64.95
CA HIS A 235 34.79 10.29 66.40
C HIS A 235 34.11 9.05 66.98
N ASP A 236 34.93 8.29 67.69
CA ASP A 236 34.59 7.17 68.55
C ASP A 236 33.50 7.49 69.59
N LYS A 237 32.66 6.48 69.88
CA LYS A 237 32.62 5.82 71.20
C LYS A 237 31.73 4.57 71.20
N THR A 238 32.41 3.42 71.14
CA THR A 238 32.21 2.20 71.96
C THR A 238 30.93 2.07 72.79
N THR A 239 30.18 0.96 72.64
CA THR A 239 30.18 -0.18 73.60
C THR A 239 29.33 -1.37 73.11
N ASN A 240 29.90 -2.58 73.27
CA ASN A 240 29.34 -3.91 73.60
C ASN A 240 27.99 -4.37 73.01
N MET A 241 27.94 -5.47 72.25
CA MET A 241 28.09 -6.91 72.60
C MET A 241 26.71 -7.57 72.72
N GLU A 242 26.66 -8.80 72.22
CA GLU A 242 25.66 -9.86 72.45
C GLU A 242 24.62 -10.19 71.37
N GLU A 243 24.69 -11.49 71.09
CA GLU A 243 23.87 -12.38 70.31
C GLU A 243 22.39 -12.34 70.69
N THR A 244 21.52 -12.55 69.71
CA THR A 244 20.52 -13.62 69.82
C THR A 244 19.92 -13.94 68.45
N ARG A 245 20.05 -15.22 68.07
CA ARG A 245 19.11 -15.90 67.17
C ARG A 245 17.75 -15.96 67.87
N ASN A 246 16.67 -15.90 67.10
CA ASN A 246 15.56 -16.86 67.19
C ASN A 246 14.74 -16.80 65.91
N ILE A 247 14.80 -17.89 65.16
CA ILE A 247 13.65 -18.81 65.15
C ILE A 247 13.98 -19.86 66.22
#